data_AF-E2AA98-F1
#
_entry.id   AF-E2AA98-F1
#
_cell.length_a   1.000
_cell.length_b   1.000
_cell.length_c   1.000
_cell.angle_alpha   90.00
_cell.angle_beta   90.00
_cell.angle_gamma   90.00
#
_symmetry.space_group_name_H-M   'P 1'
#
loop_
_entity.id
_entity.type
_entity.pdbx_description
1 polymer ?
#
loop_
_entity_poly.entity_id
_entity_poly.type
_entity_poly.pdbx_seq_one_letter_code
_entity_poly.pdbx_strand_id
1 'polypeptide(L)' 'EIRITGLDESVTVEEVRYLITETGDYNADEVKISPIRWRYNCMGSVWIQCPLVSSNALADIGKIRIGWTVAKIELL' A
#
# COMPACT_ATOMS: atom_id res chain seq x y z
N GLU A 1 -1.88 11.04 -4.12
CA GLU A 1 -1.27 10.27 -3.01
C GLU A 1 -2.08 8.99 -2.82
N ILE A 2 -1.49 7.88 -2.36
CA ILE A 2 -2.23 6.63 -2.15
C ILE A 2 -2.36 6.33 -0.66
N ARG A 3 -3.57 5.97 -0.24
CA ARG A 3 -3.84 5.41 1.07
C ARG A 3 -4.21 3.95 0.94
N ILE A 4 -3.53 3.09 1.67
CA ILE A 4 -3.89 1.67 1.80
C ILE A 4 -4.46 1.45 3.21
N THR A 5 -5.63 0.82 3.29
CA THR A 5 -6.34 0.57 4.54
C THR A 5 -6.70 -0.91 4.67
N GLY A 6 -6.68 -1.43 5.90
CA GLY A 6 -7.01 -2.83 6.18
C GLY A 6 -5.77 -3.73 6.23
N LEU A 7 -4.65 -3.21 6.70
CA LEU A 7 -3.44 -4.02 6.94
C LEU A 7 -3.58 -4.74 8.29
N ASP A 8 -3.18 -6.00 8.35
CA ASP A 8 -3.08 -6.77 9.60
C ASP A 8 -1.77 -6.45 10.34
N GLU A 9 -1.72 -6.60 11.66
CA GLU A 9 -0.52 -6.32 12.49
C GLU A 9 0.74 -7.07 12.07
N SER A 10 0.57 -8.21 11.40
CA SER A 10 1.66 -9.03 10.85
C SER A 10 2.33 -8.43 9.62
N VAL A 11 1.75 -7.37 9.04
CA VAL A 11 2.21 -6.77 7.78
C VAL A 11 3.26 -5.71 8.03
N THR A 12 4.45 -5.91 7.45
CA THR A 12 5.57 -4.96 7.51
C THR A 12 5.58 -4.03 6.30
N VAL A 13 6.16 -2.82 6.47
CA VAL A 13 6.36 -1.83 5.39
C VAL A 13 7.12 -2.44 4.20
N GLU A 14 8.04 -3.36 4.46
CA GLU A 14 8.87 -4.04 3.45
C GLU A 14 8.05 -5.01 2.60
N GLU A 15 7.13 -5.76 3.21
CA GLU A 15 6.20 -6.66 2.50
C GLU A 15 5.29 -5.85 1.57
N VAL A 16 4.77 -4.71 2.07
CA VAL A 16 3.97 -3.79 1.28
C VAL A 16 4.77 -3.26 0.09
N ARG A 17 6.05 -2.88 0.31
CA ARG A 17 6.94 -2.44 -0.76
C ARG A 17 7.11 -3.52 -1.82
N TYR A 18 7.44 -4.74 -1.41
CA TYR A 18 7.67 -5.87 -2.30
C TYR A 18 6.45 -6.17 -3.17
N LEU A 19 5.26 -6.24 -2.56
CA LEU A 19 4.03 -6.50 -3.29
C LEU A 19 3.67 -5.40 -4.27
N ILE A 20 3.92 -4.14 -3.91
CA ILE A 20 3.69 -3.01 -4.83
C ILE A 20 4.63 -3.08 -6.02
N THR A 21 5.92 -3.38 -5.79
CA THR A 21 6.92 -3.51 -6.86
C THR A 21 6.71 -4.74 -7.75
N GLU A 22 6.11 -5.80 -7.20
CA GLU A 22 5.74 -6.99 -7.97
C GLU A 22 4.46 -6.77 -8.78
N THR A 23 3.47 -6.08 -8.19
CA THR A 23 2.16 -5.86 -8.82
C THR A 23 2.22 -4.78 -9.90
N GLY A 24 2.99 -3.74 -9.66
CA GLY A 24 3.33 -2.77 -10.68
C GLY A 24 4.83 -2.67 -10.75
N ASP A 25 5.36 -2.89 -11.94
CA ASP A 25 6.77 -2.83 -12.31
C ASP A 25 7.34 -1.42 -11.99
N TYR A 26 7.53 -1.15 -10.70
CA TYR A 26 7.86 0.16 -10.15
C TYR A 26 9.17 0.06 -9.41
N ASN A 27 9.99 1.10 -9.57
CA ASN A 27 11.22 1.18 -8.82
C ASN A 27 10.89 1.52 -7.37
N ALA A 28 11.27 0.64 -6.45
CA ALA A 28 11.02 0.78 -5.01
C ALA A 28 11.54 2.10 -4.40
N ASP A 29 12.47 2.75 -5.11
CA ASP A 29 13.12 4.00 -4.74
C ASP A 29 12.24 5.23 -5.00
N GLU A 30 11.33 5.18 -5.98
CA GLU A 30 10.37 6.27 -6.26
C GLU A 30 9.14 6.22 -5.35
N VAL A 31 8.94 5.10 -4.65
CA VAL A 31 7.78 4.86 -3.80
C VAL A 31 8.15 5.16 -2.34
N LYS A 32 7.77 6.34 -1.85
CA LYS A 32 7.91 6.69 -0.44
C LYS A 32 6.75 6.10 0.36
N ILE A 33 7.06 5.07 1.14
CA ILE A 33 6.11 4.44 2.04
C ILE A 33 6.28 5.05 3.44
N SER A 34 5.19 5.59 3.96
CA SER A 34 5.12 6.13 5.32
C SER A 34 5.08 4.99 6.33
N PRO A 35 5.46 5.22 7.61
CA PRO A 35 5.23 4.22 8.65
C PRO A 35 3.75 3.86 8.75
N ILE A 36 3.47 2.57 8.98
CA ILE A 36 2.11 2.06 9.13
C ILE A 36 1.51 2.65 10.40
N ARG A 37 0.38 3.36 10.25
CA ARG A 37 -0.42 3.82 11.39
C ARG A 37 -1.45 2.76 11.73
N TRP A 38 -1.19 2.05 12.81
CA TRP A 38 -2.17 1.17 13.43
C TRP A 38 -3.28 2.01 14.07
N ARG A 39 -4.53 1.69 13.74
CA ARG A 39 -5.70 2.23 14.44
C ARG A 39 -6.16 1.22 15.49
N TYR A 40 -6.86 1.69 16.51
CA TYR A 40 -7.45 0.86 17.59
C TYR A 40 -8.39 -0.27 17.12
N ASN A 41 -8.71 -0.32 15.82
CA ASN A 41 -9.55 -1.35 15.20
C ASN A 41 -8.76 -2.59 14.71
N CYS A 42 -7.51 -2.77 15.15
CA CYS A 42 -6.59 -3.81 14.64
C CYS A 42 -6.36 -3.75 13.12
N MET A 43 -6.68 -2.61 12.50
CA MET A 43 -6.46 -2.36 11.07
C MET A 43 -5.44 -1.24 10.91
N GLY A 44 -4.34 -1.55 10.23
CA GLY A 44 -3.32 -0.60 9.82
C GLY A 44 -3.75 0.20 8.59
N SER A 45 -3.33 1.47 8.57
CA SER A 45 -3.35 2.31 7.37
C SER A 45 -1.92 2.69 7.01
N VAL A 46 -1.55 2.59 5.74
CA VAL A 46 -0.27 3.11 5.23
C VAL A 46 -0.52 4.16 4.16
N TRP A 47 0.36 5.15 4.13
CA TRP A 47 0.36 6.20 3.12
C TRP A 47 1.55 5.97 2.21
N ILE A 48 1.29 5.96 0.92
CA ILE A 48 2.28 5.76 -0.11
C ILE A 48 2.25 6.99 -1.01
N GLN A 49 3.40 7.64 -1.09
CA GLN A 49 3.62 8.75 -1.98
C GLN A 49 4.41 8.22 -3.17
N CYS A 50 3.75 8.19 -4.33
CA CYS A 50 4.32 7.75 -5.60
C CYS A 50 3.89 8.72 -6.71
N PRO A 51 4.65 8.79 -7.82
CA PRO A 51 4.28 9.62 -8.97
C PRO A 51 2.91 9.22 -9.54
N LEU A 52 2.26 10.18 -10.20
CA LEU A 52 0.83 10.12 -10.57
C LEU A 52 0.49 8.93 -11.49
N VAL A 53 1.42 8.54 -12.35
CA VAL A 53 1.30 7.38 -13.25
C VAL A 53 1.20 6.07 -12.46
N SER A 54 2.04 5.90 -11.43
CA SER A 54 2.00 4.75 -10.53
C SER A 54 0.78 4.77 -9.62
N SER A 55 0.37 5.97 -9.18
CA SER A 55 -0.85 6.13 -8.38
C SER A 55 -2.08 5.63 -9.12
N ASN A 56 -2.25 6.00 -10.39
CA ASN A 56 -3.44 5.66 -11.15
C ASN A 56 -3.56 4.15 -11.42
N ALA A 57 -2.45 3.48 -11.73
CA ALA A 57 -2.44 2.04 -11.95
C ALA A 57 -2.70 1.24 -10.66
N LEU A 58 -2.14 1.67 -9.53
CA LEU A 58 -2.47 1.08 -8.22
C LEU A 58 -3.94 1.31 -7.83
N ALA A 59 -4.48 2.49 -8.15
CA ALA A 59 -5.89 2.79 -7.91
C ALA A 59 -6.83 2.01 -8.82
N ASP A 60 -6.44 1.73 -10.06
CA ASP A 60 -7.19 0.92 -11.02
C ASP A 60 -7.35 -0.53 -10.53
N ILE A 61 -6.30 -1.08 -9.92
CA ILE A 61 -6.36 -2.38 -9.23
C ILE A 61 -7.33 -2.30 -8.03
N GLY A 62 -7.32 -1.20 -7.29
CA GLY A 62 -8.26 -0.85 -6.22
C GLY A 62 -8.18 -1.69 -4.94
N LYS A 63 -7.62 -2.90 -5.02
CA LYS A 63 -7.44 -3.83 -3.89
C LYS A 63 -6.18 -4.66 -4.09
N ILE A 64 -5.35 -4.72 -3.07
CA ILE A 64 -4.16 -5.58 -3.07
C ILE A 64 -4.28 -6.59 -1.93
N ARG A 65 -3.92 -7.83 -2.21
CA ARG A 65 -3.84 -8.86 -1.17
C ARG A 65 -2.46 -8.78 -0.54
N ILE A 66 -2.41 -8.50 0.76
CA ILE A 66 -1.18 -8.41 1.53
C ILE A 66 -1.26 -9.47 2.63
N GLY A 67 -0.48 -10.55 2.45
CA GLY A 67 -0.58 -11.74 3.28
C GLY A 67 -1.99 -12.35 3.27
N TRP A 68 -2.64 -12.34 4.44
CA TRP A 68 -3.97 -12.92 4.65
C TRP A 68 -5.12 -11.92 4.50
N THR A 69 -4.82 -10.64 4.35
CA THR A 69 -5.84 -9.58 4.29
C THR A 69 -5.89 -8.92 2.93
N VAL A 70 -7.10 -8.49 2.54
CA VAL A 70 -7.31 -7.67 1.36
C VAL A 70 -7.28 -6.21 1.79
N ALA A 71 -6.22 -5.51 1.42
CA ALA A 71 -6.07 -4.10 1.70
C ALA A 71 -6.69 -3.27 0.57
N LYS A 72 -7.49 -2.27 0.94
CA LYS A 72 -8.14 -1.37 0.00
C LYS A 72 -7.22 -0.21 -0.33
N ILE A 73 -7.08 0.06 -1.62
CA ILE A 73 -6.30 1.18 -2.15
C ILE A 73 -7.26 2.33 -2.43
N GLU A 74 -6.99 3.49 -1.86
CA GLU A 74 -7.75 4.73 -2.10
C GLU A 74 -6.77 5.81 -2.57
N LEU A 75 -7.03 6.38 -3.75
CA LEU A 75 -6.27 7.50 -4.28
C LEU A 75 -6.86 8.81 -3.77
N LEU A 76 -6.02 9.67 -3.21
CA LEU A 76 -6.32 11.01 -2.71
C LEU A 76 -5.63 12.08 -3.55
#